data_AF-A0A8T3MC71-F1
#
_entry.id   AF-A0A8T3MC71-F1
#
_cell.length_a   1.000
_cell.length_b   1.000
_cell.length_c   1.000
_cell.angle_alpha   90.00
_cell.angle_beta   90.00
_cell.angle_gamma   90.00
#
_symmetry.space_group_name_H-M   'P 1'
#
loop_
_entity.id
_entity.type
_entity.pdbx_description
1 polymer ?
#
loop_
_entity_poly.entity_id
_entity_poly.type
_entity_poly.pdbx_seq_one_letter_code
_entity_poly.pdbx_strand_id
1 'polypeptide(L)'
;MTSNVGQNYPYTSETEAERAAAIDRLLGAQEDLAGKLAGEATPLDHNDRWWVWKCPTKGCPGLLHAAGYSLEKHAVYVVCDGSCAKTFLR
;
A
#
# COMPACT_ATOMS: atom_id res chain seq x y z
N MET A 1 -20.89 -16.55 6.57
CA MET A 1 -20.47 -15.24 6.02
C MET A 1 -19.40 -14.66 6.93
N THR A 2 -18.12 -14.84 6.61
CA THR A 2 -17.04 -14.13 7.30
C THR A 2 -16.99 -12.74 6.70
N SER A 3 -17.34 -11.73 7.50
CA SER A 3 -17.48 -10.35 7.05
C SER A 3 -16.13 -9.79 6.59
N ASN A 4 -15.93 -9.66 5.28
CA ASN A 4 -14.79 -8.94 4.67
C ASN A 4 -14.81 -7.43 4.96
N VAL A 5 -15.83 -6.93 5.68
CA VAL A 5 -15.98 -5.53 6.04
C VAL A 5 -14.83 -5.04 6.93
N GLY A 6 -14.23 -5.91 7.75
CA GLY A 6 -13.06 -5.56 8.57
C GLY A 6 -11.76 -5.34 7.79
N GLN A 7 -11.73 -5.67 6.49
CA GLN A 7 -10.50 -5.62 5.69
C GLN A 7 -10.31 -4.31 4.94
N ASN A 8 -11.31 -3.42 4.85
CA ASN A 8 -11.17 -2.14 4.16
C ASN A 8 -11.08 -0.93 5.10
N TYR A 9 -11.27 -1.10 6.40
CA TYR A 9 -11.06 -0.03 7.36
C TYR A 9 -9.56 0.20 7.60
N PRO A 10 -9.12 1.46 7.64
CA PRO A 10 -7.77 1.79 8.08
C PRO A 10 -7.48 1.19 9.45
N TYR A 11 -6.30 0.59 9.58
CA TYR A 11 -5.77 0.10 10.86
C TYR A 11 -5.23 1.27 11.69
N THR A 12 -4.51 2.18 11.05
CA THR A 12 -3.95 3.40 11.63
C THR A 12 -3.68 4.41 10.52
N SER A 13 -3.07 5.55 10.83
CA SER A 13 -2.44 6.43 9.85
C SER A 13 -0.95 6.63 10.14
N GLU A 14 -0.21 6.97 9.10
CA GLU A 14 1.21 7.37 9.14
C GLU A 14 1.38 8.76 8.52
N THR A 15 2.50 9.42 8.80
CA THR A 15 2.87 10.69 8.15
C THR A 15 3.34 10.47 6.72
N GLU A 16 3.29 11.53 5.90
CA GLU A 16 3.84 11.52 4.55
C GLU A 16 5.30 11.03 4.47
N ALA A 17 6.13 11.45 5.44
CA ALA A 17 7.53 11.08 5.50
C ALA A 17 7.73 9.60 5.83
N GLU A 18 6.95 9.06 6.78
CA GLU A 18 6.97 7.62 7.11
C GLU A 18 6.54 6.77 5.91
N ARG A 19 5.45 7.16 5.25
CA ARG A 19 4.97 6.50 4.03
C ARG A 19 6.02 6.54 2.93
N ALA A 20 6.61 7.70 2.64
CA ALA A 20 7.66 7.85 1.63
C ALA A 20 8.84 6.90 1.91
N ALA A 21 9.35 6.91 3.14
CA ALA A 21 10.47 6.07 3.55
C ALA A 21 10.14 4.57 3.45
N ALA A 22 8.88 4.18 3.70
CA ALA A 22 8.43 2.80 3.50
C ALA A 22 8.43 2.39 2.03
N ILE A 23 7.89 3.23 1.15
CA ILE A 23 7.88 2.97 -0.30
C ILE A 23 9.29 2.95 -0.87
N ASP A 24 10.16 3.88 -0.49
CA ASP A 24 11.56 3.91 -0.96
C ASP A 24 12.32 2.64 -0.56
N ARG A 25 12.13 2.18 0.68
CA ARG A 25 12.72 0.92 1.15
C ARG A 25 12.22 -0.27 0.32
N LEU A 26 10.93 -0.31 -0.01
CA LEU A 26 10.33 -1.39 -0.80
C LEU A 26 10.82 -1.36 -2.25
N LEU A 27 10.96 -0.17 -2.85
CA LEU A 27 11.54 0.00 -4.17
C LEU A 27 13.00 -0.48 -4.22
N GLY A 28 13.77 -0.23 -3.16
CA GLY A 28 15.13 -0.73 -3.03
C GLY A 28 15.23 -2.24 -2.79
N ALA A 29 14.18 -2.87 -2.25
CA ALA A 29 14.17 -4.30 -1.91
C ALA A 29 13.51 -5.19 -2.98
N GLN A 30 12.68 -4.62 -3.86
CA GLN A 30 11.89 -5.36 -4.85
C GLN A 30 12.07 -4.77 -6.25
N GLU A 31 12.93 -5.41 -7.06
CA GLU A 31 13.33 -4.92 -8.39
C GLU A 31 12.14 -4.64 -9.32
N ASP A 32 11.11 -5.49 -9.30
CA ASP A 32 9.94 -5.36 -10.18
C ASP A 32 8.91 -4.30 -9.73
N LEU A 33 9.00 -3.82 -8.48
CA LEU A 33 7.97 -2.94 -7.91
C LEU A 33 7.90 -1.59 -8.63
N ALA A 34 9.05 -1.04 -9.01
CA ALA A 34 9.13 0.25 -9.71
C ALA A 34 8.38 0.21 -11.04
N GLY A 35 8.63 -0.82 -11.86
CA GLY A 35 7.95 -1.00 -13.13
C GLY A 35 6.45 -1.22 -12.95
N LYS A 36 6.06 -1.97 -11.92
CA LYS A 36 4.64 -2.20 -11.59
C LYS A 36 3.92 -0.91 -11.22
N LEU A 37 4.49 -0.09 -10.34
CA LEU A 37 3.88 1.19 -9.96
C LEU A 37 3.76 2.14 -11.15
N ALA A 38 4.79 2.22 -11.99
CA ALA A 38 4.76 3.05 -13.20
C ALA A 38 3.68 2.63 -14.20
N GLY A 39 3.36 1.32 -14.27
CA GLY A 39 2.36 0.77 -15.19
C GLY A 39 0.93 0.73 -14.64
N GLU A 40 0.74 0.76 -13.32
CA GLU A 40 -0.56 0.51 -12.68
C GLU A 40 -1.07 1.69 -11.82
N ALA A 41 -0.22 2.66 -11.48
CA ALA A 41 -0.55 3.73 -10.56
C ALA A 41 -0.09 5.12 -11.03
N THR A 42 -0.81 6.13 -10.56
CA THR A 42 -0.44 7.55 -10.63
C THR A 42 0.06 8.02 -9.27
N PRO A 43 0.91 9.07 -9.22
CA PRO A 43 1.37 9.63 -7.95
C PRO A 43 0.22 10.05 -7.04
N LEU A 44 0.45 9.96 -5.73
CA LEU A 44 -0.44 10.50 -4.72
C LEU A 44 -0.43 12.04 -4.75
N ASP A 45 -1.52 12.64 -4.29
CA ASP A 45 -1.59 14.08 -4.03
C ASP A 45 -0.86 14.44 -2.72
N HIS A 46 -0.76 15.74 -2.44
CA HIS A 46 -0.18 16.19 -1.17
C HIS A 46 -1.15 15.94 -0.03
N ASN A 47 -0.69 15.25 1.01
CA ASN A 47 -1.44 15.00 2.22
C ASN A 47 -0.46 14.84 3.40
N ASP A 48 -0.84 15.30 4.60
CA ASP A 48 -0.02 15.20 5.80
C ASP A 48 0.02 13.76 6.35
N ARG A 49 -1.08 13.01 6.16
CA ARG A 49 -1.25 11.67 6.73
C ARG A 49 -1.94 10.71 5.77
N TRP A 50 -1.45 9.48 5.75
CA TRP A 50 -2.00 8.39 4.94
C TRP A 50 -2.59 7.30 5.81
N TRP A 51 -3.68 6.71 5.36
CA TRP A 51 -4.21 5.50 5.97
C TRP A 51 -3.27 4.33 5.72
N VAL A 52 -3.18 3.46 6.72
CA VAL A 52 -2.40 2.22 6.70
C VAL A 52 -3.35 1.08 7.03
N TRP A 53 -3.24 -0.03 6.31
CA TRP A 53 -4.08 -1.21 6.52
C TRP A 53 -3.25 -2.42 6.91
N LYS A 54 -3.87 -3.42 7.53
CA LYS A 54 -3.22 -4.72 7.70
C LYS A 54 -3.16 -5.47 6.36
N CYS A 55 -2.08 -6.19 6.13
CA CYS A 55 -1.98 -7.08 4.99
C CYS A 55 -3.00 -8.24 5.15
N PRO A 56 -3.87 -8.49 4.16
CA PRO A 56 -4.83 -9.60 4.21
C PRO A 56 -4.18 -10.96 3.91
N THR A 57 -2.91 -10.98 3.50
CA THR A 57 -2.19 -12.23 3.22
C THR A 57 -2.01 -13.02 4.51
N LYS A 58 -2.58 -14.23 4.57
CA LYS A 58 -2.47 -15.12 5.73
C LYS A 58 -1.00 -15.33 6.12
N GLY A 59 -0.68 -15.06 7.38
CA GLY A 59 0.67 -15.24 7.93
C GLY A 59 1.65 -14.09 7.61
N CYS A 60 1.22 -13.06 6.88
CA CYS A 60 2.04 -11.87 6.69
C CYS A 60 1.77 -10.85 7.81
N PRO A 61 2.78 -10.44 8.60
CA PRO A 61 2.59 -9.45 9.66
C PRO A 61 2.63 -8.00 9.14
N GLY A 62 2.78 -7.80 7.82
CA GLY A 62 3.02 -6.50 7.21
C GLY A 62 1.80 -5.56 7.21
N LEU A 63 2.13 -4.30 6.99
CA LEU A 63 1.21 -3.20 6.80
C LEU A 63 1.21 -2.77 5.32
N LEU A 64 0.09 -2.21 4.88
CA LEU A 64 -0.11 -1.72 3.53
C LEU A 64 0.05 -0.20 3.51
N HIS A 65 1.02 0.28 2.74
CA HIS A 65 1.34 1.70 2.57
C HIS A 65 0.82 2.21 1.25
N ALA A 66 0.28 3.42 1.23
CA ALA A 66 -0.16 4.07 0.00
C ALA A 66 1.04 4.32 -0.94
N ALA A 67 0.90 3.96 -2.20
CA ALA A 67 1.95 4.10 -3.23
C ALA A 67 1.48 4.87 -4.47
N GLY A 68 0.17 5.10 -4.59
CA GLY A 68 -0.41 5.80 -5.74
C GLY A 68 -1.92 5.63 -5.79
N TYR A 69 -2.54 6.23 -6.80
CA TYR A 69 -3.90 5.90 -7.21
C TYR A 69 -3.87 4.95 -8.39
N SER A 70 -4.69 3.90 -8.36
CA SER A 70 -4.75 2.97 -9.48
C SER A 70 -5.24 3.67 -10.75
N LEU A 71 -4.57 3.39 -11.87
CA LEU A 71 -4.89 3.97 -13.18
C LEU A 71 -6.28 3.54 -13.67
N GLU A 72 -6.65 2.28 -13.44
CA GLU A 72 -7.88 1.69 -13.98
C GLU A 72 -9.01 1.64 -12.96
N LYS A 73 -8.68 1.63 -11.68
CA LYS A 73 -9.63 1.46 -10.59
C LYS A 73 -9.56 2.71 -9.72
N HIS A 74 -10.70 3.33 -9.42
CA HIS A 74 -10.76 4.50 -8.53
C HIS A 74 -10.50 4.09 -7.07
N ALA A 75 -9.27 3.68 -6.77
CA ALA A 75 -8.83 3.07 -5.52
C ALA A 75 -7.38 3.47 -5.23
N VAL A 76 -7.02 3.45 -3.95
CA VAL A 76 -5.63 3.67 -3.51
C VAL A 76 -4.86 2.38 -3.78
N TYR A 77 -3.77 2.50 -4.53
CA TYR A 77 -2.82 1.43 -4.76
C TYR A 77 -1.87 1.35 -3.56
N VAL A 78 -1.83 0.20 -2.90
CA VAL A 78 -1.05 0.01 -1.67
C VAL A 78 -0.07 -1.15 -1.78
N VAL A 79 1.07 -1.05 -1.10
CA VAL A 79 2.13 -2.06 -1.10
C VAL A 79 2.37 -2.58 0.31
N CYS A 80 2.49 -3.89 0.46
CA CYS A 80 2.79 -4.54 1.74
C CYS A 80 4.28 -4.47 2.07
N ASP A 81 4.62 -4.00 3.28
CA ASP A 81 6.00 -3.97 3.78
C ASP A 81 6.48 -5.29 4.43
N GLY A 82 5.58 -6.25 4.58
CA GLY A 82 5.86 -7.55 5.19
C GLY A 82 6.43 -8.57 4.22
N SER A 83 6.57 -9.81 4.73
CA SER A 83 7.19 -10.94 4.03
C SER A 83 6.56 -11.32 2.68
N CYS A 84 5.34 -10.86 2.37
CA CYS A 84 4.70 -11.18 1.10
C CYS A 84 5.00 -10.18 -0.02
N ALA A 85 5.40 -8.94 0.29
CA ALA A 85 5.70 -7.88 -0.70
C ALA A 85 4.66 -7.75 -1.84
N LYS A 86 3.37 -7.94 -1.50
CA LYS A 86 2.26 -7.91 -2.46
C LYS A 86 1.64 -6.52 -2.53
N THR A 87 0.98 -6.24 -3.65
CA THR A 87 0.20 -5.02 -3.86
C THR A 87 -1.29 -5.30 -3.78
N PHE A 88 -2.06 -4.29 -3.37
CA PHE A 88 -3.51 -4.37 -3.20
C PHE A 88 -4.17 -3.03 -3.58
N LEU A 89 -5.50 -3.02 -3.62
CA LEU A 89 -6.32 -1.82 -3.80
C LEU A 89 -7.19 -1.58 -2.56
N ARG A 90 -7.36 -0.30 -2.18
CA ARG A 90 -8.16 0.14 -1.04
C ARG A 90 -9.16 1.23 -1.42
#